data_AF-A0A932PEP5-F1
#
_entry.id   AF-A0A932PEP5-F1
#
_cell.length_a   1.000
_cell.length_b   1.000
_cell.length_c   1.000
_cell.angle_alpha   90.00
_cell.angle_beta   90.00
_cell.angle_gamma   90.00
#
_symmetry.space_group_name_H-M   'P 1'
#
loop_
_entity.id
_entity.type
_entity.pdbx_description
1 polymer ?
#
loop_
_entity_poly.entity_id
_entity_poly.type
_entity_poly.pdbx_seq_one_letter_code
_entity_poly.pdbx_strand_id
1 'polypeptide(L)'
;MPVSVLGRLRKRNRGGKAFRIGDHEVSYLRGQGIELVNLGEASRVKQGELGHWICWVCGAAKTPYGVSAEIAQFLRIHKERCGRDPSRLALSVQAEVNMLQFHSVTDEAEGINIGEALRTAATRLLDMRPEDLQLLIVQKPDDKRDLLIYDPMPGGSGLLEQMLTRWQELIASAQDLLAGCVQACETACYGCLKTFRSQFYHELLNRHQALELINALNHVPEGYRDIVPVFEEEGTGDGLPSNPPEARLLHLLREHHLPEGACRKRITTSLGIATEPDWLHEPTKVAVYLDGMSRGLHGDPNVARKDQIIRQAIELDGYKVIVVQSRDLDNPEAVRHQLRGIAKAIGRDDLANTM
;
A
#
# COMPACT_ATOMS: atom_id res chain seq x y z
N MET A 1 10.18 -21.16 -7.58
CA MET A 1 9.15 -20.63 -8.49
C MET A 1 9.13 -19.13 -8.34
N PRO A 2 9.39 -18.37 -9.40
CA PRO A 2 9.25 -16.93 -9.37
C PRO A 2 7.78 -16.53 -9.14
N VAL A 3 7.50 -15.64 -8.18
CA VAL A 3 6.19 -15.03 -7.93
C VAL A 3 6.22 -13.51 -8.10
N SER A 4 5.11 -12.92 -8.55
CA SER A 4 4.94 -11.46 -8.54
C SER A 4 4.35 -11.01 -7.21
N VAL A 5 5.01 -10.05 -6.56
CA VAL A 5 4.57 -9.46 -5.29
C VAL A 5 4.38 -7.97 -5.48
N LEU A 6 3.20 -7.46 -5.10
CA LEU A 6 2.98 -6.03 -4.97
C LEU A 6 3.12 -5.61 -3.52
N GLY A 7 3.64 -4.42 -3.30
CA GLY A 7 3.80 -3.83 -1.97
C GLY A 7 3.08 -2.50 -1.86
N ARG A 8 2.58 -2.18 -0.68
CA ARG A 8 2.17 -0.81 -0.32
C ARG A 8 2.54 -0.47 1.11
N LEU A 9 2.80 0.81 1.33
CA LEU A 9 2.95 1.37 2.67
C LEU A 9 1.58 1.51 3.34
N ARG A 10 1.50 1.16 4.62
CA ARG A 10 0.35 1.44 5.49
C ARG A 10 0.57 2.74 6.24
N LYS A 11 -0.48 3.41 6.73
CA LYS A 11 -0.34 4.67 7.48
C LYS A 11 0.03 4.40 8.93
N ARG A 12 1.17 3.74 9.15
CA ARG A 12 1.69 3.39 10.47
C ARG A 12 3.20 3.40 10.48
N ASN A 13 3.82 4.13 11.41
CA ASN A 13 5.24 4.06 11.75
C ASN A 13 5.50 4.62 13.16
N ARG A 14 6.63 4.23 13.76
CA ARG A 14 7.12 4.72 15.06
C ARG A 14 8.06 5.92 14.91
N GLY A 15 7.82 6.72 13.87
CA GLY A 15 8.63 7.86 13.49
C GLY A 15 9.97 7.44 12.87
N GLY A 16 10.82 8.43 12.66
CA GLY A 16 12.04 8.23 11.89
C GLY A 16 12.81 9.53 11.66
N LYS A 17 13.70 9.51 10.68
CA LYS A 17 14.49 10.67 10.30
C LYS A 17 14.64 10.75 8.79
N ALA A 18 14.47 11.94 8.25
CA ALA A 18 14.69 12.23 6.84
C ALA A 18 16.11 12.76 6.64
N PHE A 19 16.76 12.23 5.60
CA PHE A 19 18.12 12.52 5.19
C PHE A 19 18.15 13.04 3.76
N ARG A 20 19.12 13.89 3.48
CA ARG A 20 19.55 14.24 2.13
C ARG A 20 20.88 13.53 1.86
N ILE A 21 20.97 12.82 0.75
CA ILE A 21 22.20 12.16 0.28
C ILE A 21 22.43 12.58 -1.17
N GLY A 22 23.24 13.61 -1.37
CA GLY A 22 23.33 14.28 -2.67
C GLY A 22 21.96 14.85 -3.06
N ASP A 23 21.46 14.47 -4.23
CA ASP A 23 20.14 14.88 -4.72
C ASP A 23 18.99 13.97 -4.26
N HIS A 24 19.30 12.87 -3.54
CA HIS A 24 18.28 11.92 -3.08
C HIS A 24 17.71 12.29 -1.71
N GLU A 25 16.38 12.27 -1.63
CA GLU A 25 15.66 12.29 -0.35
C GLU A 25 15.48 10.86 0.15
N VAL A 26 16.00 10.56 1.34
CA VAL A 26 15.94 9.23 1.95
C VAL A 26 15.32 9.33 3.33
N SER A 27 14.34 8.49 3.64
CA SER A 27 13.74 8.41 4.97
C SER A 27 14.13 7.10 5.66
N TYR A 28 14.66 7.20 6.87
CA TYR A 28 14.75 6.07 7.77
C TYR A 28 13.49 6.03 8.64
N LEU A 29 12.73 4.95 8.56
CA LEU A 29 11.47 4.76 9.28
C LEU A 29 11.55 3.53 10.18
N ARG A 30 11.02 3.64 11.40
CA ARG A 30 10.96 2.53 12.35
C ARG A 30 9.56 1.95 12.43
N GLY A 31 9.44 0.62 12.44
CA GLY A 31 8.15 -0.07 12.50
C GLY A 31 7.13 0.46 11.48
N GLN A 32 7.59 0.77 10.27
CA GLN A 32 6.72 1.17 9.17
C GLN A 32 5.87 -0.03 8.76
N GLY A 33 4.56 0.15 8.79
CA GLY A 33 3.60 -0.85 8.33
C GLY A 33 3.70 -1.03 6.82
N ILE A 34 3.86 -2.26 6.37
CA ILE A 34 3.84 -2.65 4.97
C ILE A 34 2.78 -3.73 4.76
N GLU A 35 2.19 -3.77 3.57
CA GLU A 35 1.39 -4.87 3.09
C GLU A 35 1.97 -5.41 1.79
N LEU A 36 2.21 -6.72 1.76
CA LEU A 36 2.71 -7.44 0.60
C LEU A 36 1.59 -8.35 0.08
N VAL A 37 1.36 -8.33 -1.23
CA VAL A 37 0.35 -9.15 -1.91
C VAL A 37 1.03 -10.02 -2.94
N ASN A 38 1.06 -11.33 -2.69
CA ASN A 38 1.52 -12.33 -3.65
C ASN A 38 0.42 -12.59 -4.69
N LEU A 39 0.68 -12.12 -5.91
CA LEU A 39 -0.25 -12.19 -7.04
C LEU A 39 -0.24 -13.53 -7.78
N GLY A 40 0.69 -14.44 -7.49
CA GLY A 40 0.84 -15.67 -8.27
C GLY A 40 2.22 -15.83 -8.91
N GLU A 41 2.35 -16.88 -9.72
CA GLU A 41 3.56 -17.14 -10.50
C GLU A 41 3.77 -16.03 -11.54
N ALA A 42 5.02 -15.56 -11.66
CA ALA A 42 5.32 -14.32 -12.36
C ALA A 42 4.94 -14.35 -13.85
N SER A 43 5.14 -15.47 -14.54
CA SER A 43 4.84 -15.62 -15.98
C SER A 43 3.34 -15.60 -16.24
N ARG A 44 2.55 -16.26 -15.39
CA ARG A 44 1.08 -16.26 -15.44
C ARG A 44 0.50 -14.89 -15.10
N VAL A 45 1.04 -14.20 -14.11
CA VAL A 45 0.62 -12.83 -13.78
C VAL A 45 0.84 -11.90 -14.98
N LYS A 46 1.97 -12.02 -15.70
CA LYS A 46 2.21 -11.29 -16.96
C LYS A 46 1.18 -11.60 -18.06
N GLN A 47 0.55 -12.78 -18.02
CA GLN A 47 -0.52 -13.19 -18.93
C GLN A 47 -1.94 -12.82 -18.42
N GLY A 48 -2.04 -12.09 -17.30
CA GLY A 48 -3.32 -11.70 -16.69
C GLY A 48 -3.94 -12.77 -15.78
N GLU A 49 -3.25 -13.89 -15.57
CA GLU A 49 -3.69 -14.95 -14.67
C GLU A 49 -3.21 -14.70 -13.22
N LEU A 50 -4.04 -14.01 -12.43
CA LEU A 50 -3.75 -13.69 -11.04
C LEU A 50 -4.22 -14.78 -10.07
N GLY A 51 -3.51 -14.89 -8.95
CA GLY A 51 -3.85 -15.68 -7.78
C GLY A 51 -3.48 -17.17 -7.90
N HIS A 52 -3.63 -17.85 -6.77
CA HIS A 52 -3.41 -19.28 -6.59
C HIS A 52 -4.75 -19.98 -6.46
N TRP A 53 -4.90 -21.15 -7.06
CA TRP A 53 -6.09 -21.98 -6.86
C TRP A 53 -6.13 -22.49 -5.42
N ILE A 54 -7.06 -21.98 -4.62
CA ILE A 54 -7.19 -22.30 -3.20
C ILE A 54 -8.68 -22.59 -2.89
N CYS A 55 -8.91 -23.66 -2.13
CA CYS A 55 -10.22 -23.95 -1.55
C CYS A 55 -10.43 -23.08 -0.30
N TRP A 56 -11.44 -22.22 -0.33
CA TRP A 56 -11.81 -21.34 0.79
C TRP A 56 -12.14 -22.06 2.09
N VAL A 57 -12.60 -23.32 1.99
CA VAL A 57 -13.13 -24.06 3.14
C VAL A 57 -12.04 -24.82 3.86
N CYS A 58 -11.16 -25.51 3.13
CA CYS A 58 -10.14 -26.36 3.73
C CYS A 58 -8.70 -25.86 3.53
N GLY A 59 -8.49 -24.77 2.79
CA GLY A 59 -7.16 -24.20 2.55
C GLY A 59 -6.28 -25.01 1.58
N ALA A 60 -6.78 -26.11 1.02
CA ALA A 60 -6.04 -26.87 0.02
C ALA A 60 -5.71 -25.98 -1.19
N ALA A 61 -4.46 -26.05 -1.65
CA ALA A 61 -3.96 -25.25 -2.76
C ALA A 61 -3.46 -26.13 -3.90
N LYS A 62 -3.61 -25.67 -5.14
CA LYS A 62 -3.08 -26.36 -6.33
C LYS A 62 -1.97 -25.55 -6.98
N THR A 63 -0.90 -26.25 -7.36
CA THR A 63 0.24 -25.66 -8.07
C THR A 63 -0.21 -25.01 -9.39
N PRO A 64 0.32 -23.82 -9.74
CA PRO A 64 0.05 -23.19 -11.03
C PRO A 64 0.62 -23.98 -12.21
N TYR A 65 1.50 -24.96 -11.99
CA TYR A 65 2.05 -25.82 -13.06
C TYR A 65 1.23 -27.10 -13.29
N GLY A 66 0.11 -27.27 -12.60
CA GLY A 66 -0.78 -28.40 -12.81
C GLY A 66 -1.35 -28.40 -14.23
N VAL A 67 -1.38 -29.56 -14.88
CA VAL A 67 -2.09 -29.71 -16.16
C VAL A 67 -3.59 -29.51 -15.97
N SER A 68 -4.29 -29.09 -17.02
CA SER A 68 -5.72 -28.72 -16.95
C SER A 68 -6.60 -29.83 -16.34
N ALA A 69 -6.29 -31.10 -16.62
CA ALA A 69 -7.01 -32.25 -16.05
C ALA A 69 -6.87 -32.32 -14.52
N GLU A 70 -5.69 -32.06 -13.98
CA GLU A 70 -5.45 -32.06 -12.54
C GLU A 70 -6.10 -30.87 -11.84
N ILE A 71 -6.10 -29.70 -12.49
CA ILE A 71 -6.79 -28.51 -11.98
C ILE A 71 -8.29 -28.78 -11.95
N ALA A 72 -8.87 -29.31 -13.03
CA ALA A 72 -10.28 -29.67 -13.08
C ALA A 72 -10.65 -30.72 -12.02
N GLN A 73 -9.79 -31.72 -11.81
CA GLN A 73 -9.97 -32.71 -10.75
C GLN A 73 -9.94 -32.07 -9.36
N PHE A 74 -8.99 -31.16 -9.10
CA PHE A 74 -8.92 -30.39 -7.85
C PHE A 74 -10.22 -29.60 -7.61
N LEU A 75 -10.67 -28.83 -8.60
CA LEU A 75 -11.91 -28.05 -8.52
C LEU A 75 -13.11 -28.93 -8.21
N ARG A 76 -13.26 -30.06 -8.92
CA ARG A 76 -14.36 -31.01 -8.72
C ARG A 76 -14.35 -31.64 -7.33
N ILE A 77 -13.22 -32.18 -6.89
CA ILE A 77 -13.09 -32.84 -5.57
C ILE A 77 -13.45 -31.86 -4.45
N HIS A 78 -12.98 -30.61 -4.54
CA HIS A 78 -13.24 -29.62 -3.51
C HIS A 78 -14.67 -29.06 -3.58
N LYS A 79 -15.28 -28.96 -4.76
CA LYS A 79 -16.72 -28.66 -4.87
C LYS A 79 -17.58 -29.73 -4.20
N GLU A 80 -17.29 -31.01 -4.48
CA GLU A 80 -18.03 -32.15 -3.92
C GLU A 80 -17.83 -32.29 -2.41
N ARG A 81 -16.59 -32.18 -1.92
CA ARG A 81 -16.27 -32.38 -0.49
C ARG A 81 -16.52 -31.17 0.39
N CYS A 82 -16.26 -29.97 -0.11
CA CYS A 82 -16.30 -28.74 0.68
C CYS A 82 -17.55 -27.90 0.41
N GLY A 83 -18.38 -28.25 -0.57
CA GLY A 83 -19.64 -27.58 -0.87
C GLY A 83 -19.50 -26.17 -1.45
N ARG A 84 -18.28 -25.74 -1.80
CA ARG A 84 -18.00 -24.45 -2.45
C ARG A 84 -16.96 -24.62 -3.55
N ASP A 85 -17.13 -23.88 -4.63
CA ASP A 85 -16.14 -23.84 -5.71
C ASP A 85 -14.84 -23.16 -5.23
N PRO A 86 -13.67 -23.79 -5.42
CA PRO A 86 -12.40 -23.11 -5.21
C PRO A 86 -12.25 -21.93 -6.18
N SER A 87 -11.48 -20.91 -5.78
CA SER A 87 -11.21 -19.75 -6.63
C SER A 87 -9.73 -19.40 -6.61
N ARG A 88 -9.33 -18.50 -7.51
CA ARG A 88 -7.98 -17.93 -7.51
C ARG A 88 -7.87 -16.81 -6.50
N LEU A 89 -6.96 -16.96 -5.54
CA LEU A 89 -6.74 -16.00 -4.46
C LEU A 89 -5.32 -15.46 -4.48
N ALA A 90 -5.19 -14.14 -4.35
CA ALA A 90 -3.93 -13.53 -3.97
C ALA A 90 -3.77 -13.63 -2.45
N LEU A 91 -2.56 -13.90 -1.99
CA LEU A 91 -2.26 -14.01 -0.56
C LEU A 91 -1.61 -12.72 -0.10
N SER A 92 -2.12 -12.13 0.97
CA SER A 92 -1.53 -10.92 1.55
C SER A 92 -0.94 -11.18 2.93
N VAL A 93 0.11 -10.44 3.25
CA VAL A 93 0.70 -10.39 4.59
C VAL A 93 0.98 -8.95 4.96
N GLN A 94 0.71 -8.62 6.21
CA GLN A 94 1.04 -7.33 6.80
C GLN A 94 2.19 -7.52 7.78
N ALA A 95 3.12 -6.57 7.77
CA ALA A 95 4.29 -6.59 8.65
C ALA A 95 4.65 -5.16 9.08
N GLU A 96 5.38 -5.05 10.18
CA GLU A 96 6.00 -3.80 10.63
C GLU A 96 7.51 -3.96 10.55
N VAL A 97 8.17 -3.10 9.77
CA VAL A 97 9.59 -3.24 9.46
C VAL A 97 10.32 -1.92 9.69
N ASN A 98 11.62 -1.99 10.01
CA ASN A 98 12.47 -0.81 9.88
C ASN A 98 12.92 -0.72 8.42
N MET A 99 13.04 0.49 7.88
CA MET A 99 13.35 0.67 6.46
C MET A 99 14.08 1.97 6.15
N LEU A 100 14.84 1.94 5.05
CA LEU A 100 15.25 3.09 4.27
C LEU A 100 14.33 3.20 3.05
N GLN A 101 13.70 4.36 2.89
CA GLN A 101 12.86 4.70 1.75
C GLN A 101 13.58 5.75 0.92
N PHE A 102 14.01 5.36 -0.29
CA PHE A 102 14.50 6.28 -1.30
C PHE A 102 13.29 6.80 -2.08
N HIS A 103 13.06 8.10 -2.00
CA HIS A 103 11.89 8.72 -2.59
C HIS A 103 12.12 9.04 -4.07
N SER A 104 11.09 8.79 -4.88
CA SER A 104 11.00 9.26 -6.27
C SER A 104 12.16 8.78 -7.17
N VAL A 105 12.49 7.49 -7.10
CA VAL A 105 13.36 6.86 -8.11
C VAL A 105 12.68 6.95 -9.49
N THR A 106 13.47 7.17 -10.53
CA THR A 106 12.95 7.46 -11.88
C THR A 106 12.25 6.25 -12.49
N ASP A 107 12.82 5.05 -12.30
CA ASP A 107 12.25 3.80 -12.77
C ASP A 107 12.59 2.61 -11.84
N GLU A 108 12.12 1.42 -12.23
CA GLU A 108 12.39 0.19 -11.49
C GLU A 108 13.86 -0.24 -11.57
N ALA A 109 14.54 0.03 -12.69
CA ALA A 109 15.93 -0.35 -12.87
C ALA A 109 16.84 0.48 -11.95
N GLU A 110 16.63 1.80 -11.83
CA GLU A 110 17.35 2.65 -10.89
C GLU A 110 17.20 2.13 -9.46
N GLY A 111 15.95 1.95 -9.01
CA GLY A 111 15.68 1.48 -7.65
C GLY A 111 16.32 0.13 -7.35
N ILE A 112 16.19 -0.84 -8.26
CA ILE A 112 16.79 -2.16 -8.07
C ILE A 112 18.33 -2.10 -8.08
N ASN A 113 18.96 -1.33 -8.98
CA ASN A 113 20.41 -1.24 -9.03
C ASN A 113 20.98 -0.56 -7.76
N ILE A 114 20.33 0.49 -7.24
CA ILE A 114 20.68 1.09 -5.94
C ILE A 114 20.53 0.06 -4.83
N GLY A 115 19.36 -0.59 -4.74
CA GLY A 115 19.04 -1.51 -3.66
C GLY A 115 19.97 -2.73 -3.61
N GLU A 116 20.23 -3.37 -4.75
CA GLU A 116 21.11 -4.53 -4.83
C GLU A 116 22.58 -4.17 -4.59
N ALA A 117 23.04 -3.01 -5.06
CA ALA A 117 24.39 -2.54 -4.79
C ALA A 117 24.60 -2.29 -3.28
N LEU A 118 23.70 -1.54 -2.64
CA LEU A 118 23.77 -1.26 -1.21
C LEU A 118 23.63 -2.54 -0.37
N ARG A 119 22.71 -3.44 -0.73
CA ARG A 119 22.54 -4.72 0.00
C ARG A 119 23.76 -5.61 -0.12
N THR A 120 24.34 -5.72 -1.31
CA THR A 120 25.51 -6.59 -1.52
C THR A 120 26.75 -6.01 -0.82
N ALA A 121 26.92 -4.69 -0.85
CA ALA A 121 27.97 -4.02 -0.09
C ALA A 121 27.77 -4.19 1.43
N ALA A 122 26.54 -4.04 1.93
CA ALA A 122 26.22 -4.24 3.35
C ALA A 122 26.49 -5.68 3.81
N THR A 123 26.21 -6.68 2.96
CA THR A 123 26.56 -8.09 3.21
C THR A 123 28.05 -8.25 3.51
N ARG A 124 28.92 -7.58 2.75
CA ARG A 124 30.38 -7.63 2.95
C ARG A 124 30.84 -6.81 4.16
N LEU A 125 30.25 -5.64 4.37
CA LEU A 125 30.69 -4.67 5.38
C LEU A 125 30.23 -5.01 6.80
N LEU A 126 29.01 -5.56 6.92
CA LEU A 126 28.33 -5.79 8.19
C LEU A 126 28.27 -7.28 8.60
N ASP A 127 28.88 -8.17 7.81
CA ASP A 127 28.85 -9.63 8.01
C ASP A 127 27.42 -10.18 8.20
N MET A 128 26.48 -9.63 7.43
CA MET A 128 25.09 -10.07 7.40
C MET A 128 24.84 -10.97 6.19
N ARG A 129 23.73 -11.70 6.18
CA ARG A 129 23.30 -12.47 5.01
C ARG A 129 22.47 -11.60 4.07
N PRO A 130 22.43 -11.92 2.76
CA PRO A 130 21.58 -11.20 1.81
C PRO A 130 20.09 -11.21 2.17
N GLU A 131 19.62 -12.22 2.91
CA GLU A 131 18.21 -12.32 3.35
C GLU A 131 17.85 -11.36 4.49
N ASP A 132 18.85 -10.84 5.20
CA ASP A 132 18.64 -9.96 6.35
C ASP A 132 18.16 -8.56 5.91
N LEU A 133 18.29 -8.22 4.62
CA LEU A 133 17.63 -7.06 4.00
C LEU A 133 16.83 -7.45 2.76
N GLN A 134 15.63 -6.89 2.66
CA GLN A 134 14.72 -7.08 1.55
C GLN A 134 14.52 -5.78 0.77
N LEU A 135 14.24 -5.92 -0.53
CA LEU A 135 13.99 -4.81 -1.44
C LEU A 135 12.54 -4.86 -1.94
N LEU A 136 11.92 -3.69 -2.07
CA LEU A 136 10.59 -3.57 -2.64
C LEU A 136 10.47 -2.23 -3.37
N ILE A 137 9.97 -2.25 -4.60
CA ILE A 137 9.56 -1.05 -5.31
C ILE A 137 8.07 -0.82 -5.05
N VAL A 138 7.72 0.39 -4.62
CA VAL A 138 6.32 0.78 -4.42
C VAL A 138 5.99 1.92 -5.35
N GLN A 139 4.92 1.76 -6.13
CA GLN A 139 4.36 2.83 -6.95
C GLN A 139 3.39 3.67 -6.10
N LYS A 140 3.59 4.98 -6.11
CA LYS A 140 2.71 5.95 -5.46
C LYS A 140 1.58 6.37 -6.40
N PRO A 141 0.49 6.93 -5.88
CA PRO A 141 -0.63 7.42 -6.69
C PRO A 141 -0.26 8.50 -7.72
N ASP A 142 0.85 9.23 -7.52
CA ASP A 142 1.36 10.25 -8.42
C ASP A 142 2.32 9.69 -9.50
N ASP A 143 2.24 8.38 -9.76
CA ASP A 143 3.10 7.60 -10.67
C ASP A 143 4.60 7.60 -10.34
N LYS A 144 5.01 8.25 -9.25
CA LYS A 144 6.37 8.14 -8.74
C LYS A 144 6.59 6.80 -8.08
N ARG A 145 7.85 6.37 -8.05
CA ARG A 145 8.25 5.12 -7.44
C ARG A 145 9.18 5.39 -6.28
N ASP A 146 9.04 4.59 -5.23
CA ASP A 146 9.98 4.59 -4.12
C ASP A 146 10.66 3.23 -4.03
N LEU A 147 11.96 3.25 -3.76
CA LEU A 147 12.71 2.05 -3.38
C LEU A 147 12.69 1.91 -1.87
N LEU A 148 12.26 0.74 -1.41
CA LEU A 148 12.26 0.35 -0.01
C LEU A 148 13.37 -0.67 0.22
N ILE A 149 14.30 -0.36 1.11
CA ILE A 149 15.28 -1.29 1.66
C ILE A 149 14.91 -1.53 3.12
N TYR A 150 14.45 -2.72 3.47
CA TYR A 150 13.90 -2.97 4.80
C TYR A 150 14.48 -4.21 5.46
N ASP A 151 14.54 -4.16 6.78
CA ASP A 151 14.86 -5.27 7.64
C ASP A 151 13.57 -5.99 8.05
N PRO A 152 13.37 -7.25 7.64
CA PRO A 152 12.14 -7.99 7.93
C PRO A 152 12.03 -8.44 9.40
N MET A 153 13.08 -8.27 10.23
CA MET A 153 13.06 -8.66 11.64
C MET A 153 12.13 -7.76 12.45
N PRO A 154 11.14 -8.31 13.19
CA PRO A 154 10.31 -7.53 14.10
C PRO A 154 11.16 -6.75 15.11
N GLY A 155 10.94 -5.44 15.20
CA GLY A 155 11.72 -4.56 16.07
C GLY A 155 13.01 -4.01 15.44
N GLY A 156 13.50 -4.62 14.35
CA GLY A 156 14.72 -4.27 13.65
C GLY A 156 15.98 -4.83 14.33
N SER A 157 16.95 -5.21 13.52
CA SER A 157 18.28 -5.71 13.91
C SER A 157 19.33 -4.60 14.10
N GLY A 158 19.01 -3.37 13.68
CA GLY A 158 19.94 -2.23 13.69
C GLY A 158 20.84 -2.15 12.44
N LEU A 159 20.68 -3.04 11.46
CA LEU A 159 21.48 -3.04 10.22
C LEU A 159 21.37 -1.73 9.43
N LEU A 160 20.16 -1.17 9.32
CA LEU A 160 19.92 0.06 8.56
C LEU A 160 20.58 1.29 9.22
N GLU A 161 20.55 1.35 10.55
CA GLU A 161 21.26 2.37 11.32
C GLU A 161 22.79 2.25 11.16
N GLN A 162 23.31 1.02 11.14
CA GLN A 162 24.72 0.77 10.87
C GLN A 162 25.09 1.20 9.44
N MET A 163 24.25 0.91 8.45
CA MET A 163 24.44 1.39 7.07
C MET A 163 24.52 2.91 7.00
N LEU A 164 23.62 3.63 7.68
CA LEU A 164 23.65 5.09 7.73
C LEU A 164 24.86 5.64 8.48
N THR A 165 25.26 5.00 9.57
CA THR A 165 26.41 5.43 10.39
C THR A 165 27.73 5.22 9.67
N ARG A 166 27.85 4.13 8.91
CA ARG A 166 29.05 3.72 8.16
C ARG A 166 28.87 3.97 6.65
N TRP A 167 28.11 5.01 6.29
CA TRP A 167 27.68 5.23 4.91
C TRP A 167 28.85 5.33 3.93
N GLN A 168 29.92 6.04 4.28
CA GLN A 168 31.08 6.21 3.41
C GLN A 168 31.82 4.88 3.19
N GLU A 169 31.94 4.05 4.23
CA GLU A 169 32.51 2.70 4.10
C GLU A 169 31.61 1.81 3.23
N LEU A 170 30.30 1.94 3.36
CA LEU A 170 29.31 1.21 2.56
C LEU A 170 29.40 1.58 1.08
N ILE A 171 29.47 2.87 0.77
CA ILE A 171 29.61 3.36 -0.61
C ILE A 171 30.95 2.92 -1.20
N ALA A 172 32.05 3.04 -0.46
CA ALA A 172 33.36 2.56 -0.93
C ALA A 172 33.33 1.05 -1.22
N SER A 173 32.75 0.25 -0.32
CA SER A 173 32.59 -1.19 -0.54
C SER A 173 31.71 -1.51 -1.76
N ALA A 174 30.69 -0.70 -2.05
CA ALA A 174 29.86 -0.86 -3.24
C ALA A 174 30.65 -0.51 -4.52
N GLN A 175 31.39 0.59 -4.51
CA GLN A 175 32.25 1.02 -5.64
C GLN A 175 33.28 -0.06 -5.98
N ASP A 176 34.00 -0.57 -4.98
CA ASP A 176 35.01 -1.63 -5.16
C ASP A 176 34.40 -2.89 -5.77
N LEU A 177 33.20 -3.28 -5.31
CA LEU A 177 32.49 -4.46 -5.80
C LEU A 177 32.04 -4.31 -7.26
N LEU A 178 31.55 -3.14 -7.64
CA LEU A 178 31.00 -2.88 -8.97
C LEU A 178 32.11 -2.65 -10.01
N ALA A 179 33.11 -1.83 -9.67
CA ALA A 179 34.25 -1.55 -10.52
C ALA A 179 35.19 -2.77 -10.64
N GLY A 180 35.46 -3.45 -9.52
CA GLY A 180 36.40 -4.57 -9.40
C GLY A 180 35.80 -5.96 -9.65
N CYS A 181 34.72 -6.09 -10.43
CA CYS A 181 34.09 -7.38 -10.68
C CYS A 181 35.08 -8.41 -11.27
N VAL A 182 35.46 -9.41 -10.46
CA VAL A 182 36.44 -10.46 -10.81
C VAL A 182 36.05 -11.24 -12.07
N GLN A 183 34.75 -11.40 -12.32
CA GLN A 183 34.23 -12.10 -13.48
C GLN A 183 34.21 -11.25 -14.76
N ALA A 184 34.62 -9.98 -14.70
CA ALA A 184 34.62 -9.02 -15.80
C ALA A 184 33.31 -9.03 -16.63
N CYS A 185 32.16 -9.16 -15.96
CA CYS A 185 30.88 -9.29 -16.65
C CYS A 185 30.46 -7.99 -17.36
N GLU A 186 29.70 -8.14 -18.44
CA GLU A 186 29.21 -7.00 -19.25
C GLU A 186 28.09 -6.23 -18.52
N THR A 187 27.10 -6.93 -17.97
CA THR A 187 25.97 -6.33 -17.27
C THR A 187 26.01 -6.63 -15.77
N ALA A 188 25.69 -7.86 -15.37
CA ALA A 188 25.71 -8.28 -13.97
C ALA A 188 25.93 -9.80 -13.82
N CYS A 189 26.63 -10.20 -12.75
CA CYS A 189 26.89 -11.59 -12.38
C CYS A 189 26.74 -11.80 -10.87
N TYR A 190 26.80 -13.05 -10.41
CA TYR A 190 26.72 -13.39 -8.97
C TYR A 190 27.94 -12.93 -8.16
N GLY A 191 29.03 -12.53 -8.82
CA GLY A 191 30.20 -11.95 -8.16
C GLY A 191 30.07 -10.44 -7.87
N CYS A 192 29.12 -9.76 -8.51
CA CYS A 192 28.84 -8.34 -8.28
C CYS A 192 27.40 -8.13 -7.77
N LEU A 193 26.39 -8.07 -8.64
CA LEU A 193 25.03 -7.63 -8.30
C LEU A 193 23.99 -8.74 -8.20
N LYS A 194 24.17 -9.87 -8.89
CA LYS A 194 23.14 -10.91 -8.92
C LYS A 194 23.13 -11.67 -7.60
N THR A 195 21.94 -11.83 -7.05
CA THR A 195 21.68 -12.73 -5.93
C THR A 195 20.55 -13.68 -6.35
N PHE A 196 20.38 -14.80 -5.66
CA PHE A 196 19.24 -15.68 -5.91
C PHE A 196 17.90 -14.97 -5.64
N ARG A 197 17.88 -14.04 -4.68
CA ARG A 197 16.68 -13.25 -4.33
C ARG A 197 16.33 -12.23 -5.42
N SER A 198 17.30 -11.76 -6.19
CA SER A 198 17.10 -10.78 -7.25
C SER A 198 16.78 -11.37 -8.62
N GLN A 199 16.52 -12.68 -8.72
CA GLN A 199 16.32 -13.39 -9.99
C GLN A 199 15.29 -12.73 -10.92
N PHE A 200 14.24 -12.15 -10.34
CA PHE A 200 13.18 -11.42 -11.05
C PHE A 200 13.66 -10.16 -11.76
N TYR A 201 14.69 -9.54 -11.22
CA TYR A 201 15.22 -8.27 -11.68
C TYR A 201 16.57 -8.42 -12.38
N HIS A 202 17.03 -9.66 -12.63
CA HIS A 202 18.33 -9.90 -13.27
C HIS A 202 18.46 -9.23 -14.64
N GLU A 203 17.34 -9.04 -15.36
CA GLU A 203 17.29 -8.32 -16.64
C GLU A 203 17.50 -6.80 -16.48
N LEU A 204 17.21 -6.24 -15.30
CA LEU A 204 17.36 -4.82 -14.99
C LEU A 204 18.74 -4.48 -14.42
N LEU A 205 19.52 -5.47 -13.99
CA LEU A 205 20.79 -5.26 -13.31
C LEU A 205 21.92 -4.94 -14.27
N ASN A 206 22.61 -3.83 -14.02
CA ASN A 206 23.79 -3.40 -14.75
C ASN A 206 24.81 -2.75 -13.80
N ARG A 207 26.00 -3.35 -13.67
CA ARG A 207 27.03 -2.91 -12.73
C ARG A 207 27.60 -1.54 -13.06
N HIS A 208 27.61 -1.14 -14.32
CA HIS A 208 28.11 0.16 -14.75
C HIS A 208 27.11 1.26 -14.36
N GLN A 209 25.83 1.04 -14.64
CA GLN A 209 24.75 1.93 -14.19
C GLN A 209 24.68 1.99 -12.66
N ALA A 210 24.75 0.84 -11.98
CA ALA A 210 24.78 0.81 -10.52
C ALA A 210 25.97 1.59 -9.96
N LEU A 211 27.15 1.54 -10.59
CA LEU A 211 28.32 2.29 -10.16
C LEU A 211 28.11 3.81 -10.29
N GLU A 212 27.50 4.26 -11.38
CA GLU A 212 27.12 5.67 -11.55
C GLU A 212 26.14 6.13 -10.46
N LEU A 213 25.12 5.33 -10.17
CA LEU A 213 24.13 5.61 -9.12
C LEU A 213 24.77 5.62 -7.73
N ILE A 214 25.67 4.68 -7.43
CA ILE A 214 26.42 4.66 -6.17
C ILE A 214 27.34 5.87 -6.04
N ASN A 215 27.96 6.33 -7.13
CA ASN A 215 28.77 7.55 -7.13
C ASN A 215 27.92 8.79 -6.81
N ALA A 216 26.69 8.87 -7.34
CA ALA A 216 25.74 9.94 -7.00
C ALA A 216 25.30 9.90 -5.52
N LEU A 217 25.41 8.75 -4.87
CA LEU A 217 25.13 8.56 -3.44
C LEU A 217 26.37 8.76 -2.54
N ASN A 218 27.53 9.13 -3.10
CA ASN A 218 28.77 9.33 -2.36
C ASN A 218 28.81 10.69 -1.63
N HIS A 219 27.82 10.90 -0.77
CA HIS A 219 27.66 12.08 0.09
C HIS A 219 27.36 11.61 1.51
N VAL A 220 27.70 12.44 2.51
CA VAL A 220 27.33 12.14 3.89
C VAL A 220 25.82 12.28 4.07
N PRO A 221 25.11 11.32 4.70
CA PRO A 221 23.69 11.48 4.98
C PRO A 221 23.43 12.64 5.94
N GLU A 222 22.84 13.71 5.41
CA GLU A 222 22.52 14.91 6.17
C GLU A 222 21.07 14.87 6.65
N GLY A 223 20.89 14.60 7.94
CA GLY A 223 19.57 14.58 8.56
C GLY A 223 18.97 15.98 8.67
N TYR A 224 17.80 16.22 8.07
CA TYR A 224 17.21 17.56 7.99
C TYR A 224 15.82 17.67 8.63
N ARG A 225 15.15 16.55 8.93
CA ARG A 225 13.80 16.55 9.53
C ARG A 225 13.54 15.26 10.31
N ASP A 226 13.01 15.39 11.52
CA ASP A 226 12.46 14.24 12.25
C ASP A 226 11.07 13.89 11.72
N ILE A 227 10.82 12.60 11.54
CA ILE A 227 9.54 12.08 11.08
C ILE A 227 8.73 11.70 12.31
N VAL A 228 7.59 12.36 12.47
CA VAL A 228 6.67 12.13 13.60
C VAL A 228 6.01 10.76 13.44
N PRO A 229 5.87 9.98 14.53
CA PRO A 229 5.12 8.73 14.51
C PRO A 229 3.70 8.89 13.98
N VAL A 230 3.29 7.91 13.19
CA VAL A 230 1.93 7.78 12.67
C VAL A 230 1.35 6.48 13.21
N PHE A 231 0.23 6.53 13.91
CA PHE A 231 -0.47 5.34 14.38
C PHE A 231 -1.80 5.23 13.63
N GLU A 232 -2.02 4.13 12.90
CA GLU A 232 -3.35 3.76 12.42
C GLU A 232 -4.17 3.23 13.62
N GLU A 233 -5.38 3.74 13.83
CA GLU A 233 -6.37 3.12 14.72
C GLU A 233 -6.68 1.70 14.22
N GLU A 234 -6.60 0.71 15.11
CA GLU A 234 -6.95 -0.68 14.80
C GLU A 234 -8.44 -0.80 14.49
N GLY A 235 -8.80 -0.69 13.21
CA GLY A 235 -10.06 -1.22 12.72
C GLY A 235 -9.97 -2.74 12.65
N THR A 236 -10.61 -3.45 13.57
CA THR A 236 -10.92 -4.87 13.42
C THR A 236 -11.83 -5.04 12.20
N GLY A 237 -11.32 -5.61 11.11
CA GLY A 237 -12.15 -5.90 9.94
C GLY A 237 -11.37 -6.56 8.81
N ASP A 238 -11.79 -7.79 8.47
CA ASP A 238 -11.28 -8.62 7.38
C ASP A 238 -11.13 -7.89 6.03
N GLY A 239 -10.00 -8.13 5.37
CA GLY A 239 -9.88 -8.25 3.89
C GLY A 239 -10.42 -7.15 2.97
N LEU A 240 -9.49 -6.27 2.53
CA LEU A 240 -9.48 -5.37 1.35
C LEU A 240 -10.39 -4.11 1.34
N PRO A 241 -10.01 -3.05 0.58
CA PRO A 241 -8.69 -2.43 0.41
C PRO A 241 -8.72 -0.91 0.70
N SER A 242 -7.52 -0.33 0.79
CA SER A 242 -7.16 1.07 0.50
C SER A 242 -8.19 2.18 0.77
N ASN A 243 -7.94 2.92 1.86
CA ASN A 243 -8.58 4.16 2.26
C ASN A 243 -10.07 3.96 2.60
N PRO A 244 -10.50 4.11 3.87
CA PRO A 244 -11.92 4.02 4.19
C PRO A 244 -12.68 4.97 3.25
N PRO A 245 -13.84 4.58 2.67
CA PRO A 245 -14.66 5.44 1.81
C PRO A 245 -14.83 6.87 2.34
N GLU A 246 -14.83 7.00 3.67
CA GLU A 246 -14.80 8.25 4.44
C GLU A 246 -13.58 9.12 4.15
N ALA A 247 -12.36 8.57 4.20
CA ALA A 247 -11.14 9.32 3.90
C ALA A 247 -11.12 9.81 2.44
N ARG A 248 -11.75 9.07 1.54
CA ARG A 248 -11.91 9.48 0.14
C ARG A 248 -12.96 10.56 -0.03
N LEU A 249 -14.11 10.44 0.63
CA LEU A 249 -15.12 11.50 0.69
C LEU A 249 -14.50 12.80 1.20
N LEU A 250 -13.68 12.75 2.25
CA LEU A 250 -12.99 13.92 2.80
C LEU A 250 -11.98 14.54 1.83
N HIS A 251 -11.22 13.70 1.12
CA HIS A 251 -10.30 14.20 0.10
C HIS A 251 -11.06 14.93 -1.01
N LEU A 252 -12.14 14.34 -1.52
CA LEU A 252 -12.99 14.94 -2.55
C LEU A 252 -13.64 16.25 -2.08
N LEU A 253 -14.12 16.30 -0.83
CA LEU A 253 -14.68 17.52 -0.25
C LEU A 253 -13.63 18.64 -0.16
N ARG A 254 -12.40 18.31 0.21
CA ARG A 254 -11.28 19.27 0.30
C ARG A 254 -10.79 19.76 -1.06
N GLU A 255 -10.60 18.85 -2.02
CA GLU A 255 -10.18 19.22 -3.39
C GLU A 255 -11.17 20.19 -4.05
N HIS A 256 -12.45 20.03 -3.75
CA HIS A 256 -13.50 20.91 -4.27
C HIS A 256 -13.86 22.09 -3.34
N HIS A 257 -13.01 22.39 -2.36
CA HIS A 257 -13.10 23.58 -1.52
C HIS A 257 -14.43 23.69 -0.73
N LEU A 258 -15.07 22.57 -0.40
CA LEU A 258 -16.21 22.57 0.53
C LEU A 258 -15.70 22.85 1.96
N PRO A 259 -16.51 23.55 2.79
CA PRO A 259 -16.14 23.87 4.17
C PRO A 259 -15.87 22.61 5.00
N GLU A 260 -15.00 22.73 5.99
CA GLU A 260 -14.65 21.63 6.88
C GLU A 260 -15.87 21.16 7.69
N GLY A 261 -16.00 19.85 7.84
CA GLY A 261 -17.02 19.21 8.66
C GLY A 261 -16.41 18.18 9.59
N ALA A 262 -17.16 17.77 10.61
CA ALA A 262 -16.72 16.79 11.58
C ALA A 262 -16.99 15.36 11.08
N CYS A 263 -15.99 14.49 11.16
CA CYS A 263 -16.09 13.09 10.74
C CYS A 263 -16.54 12.22 11.91
N ARG A 264 -17.46 11.28 11.65
CA ARG A 264 -17.97 10.31 12.66
C ARG A 264 -18.38 10.96 13.99
N LYS A 265 -18.81 12.22 13.95
CA LYS A 265 -19.23 12.92 15.15
C LYS A 265 -20.58 12.36 15.59
N ARG A 266 -20.59 11.71 16.75
CA ARG A 266 -21.81 11.16 17.33
C ARG A 266 -22.82 12.27 17.60
N ILE A 267 -24.01 12.11 17.02
CA ILE A 267 -25.19 12.93 17.30
C ILE A 267 -26.26 12.06 17.95
N THR A 268 -27.05 12.64 18.84
CA THR A 268 -28.19 11.98 19.48
C THR A 268 -29.44 12.72 19.08
N THR A 269 -30.39 12.00 18.48
CA THR A 269 -31.64 12.60 18.02
C THR A 269 -32.54 12.97 19.20
N SER A 270 -33.54 13.82 18.97
CA SER A 270 -34.57 14.17 19.96
C SER A 270 -35.35 12.94 20.48
N LEU A 271 -35.35 11.84 19.71
CA LEU A 271 -35.92 10.54 20.06
C LEU A 271 -34.97 9.65 20.88
N GLY A 272 -33.79 10.16 21.28
CA GLY A 272 -32.80 9.44 22.07
C GLY A 272 -31.96 8.42 21.28
N ILE A 273 -31.99 8.47 19.94
CA ILE A 273 -31.28 7.53 19.07
C ILE A 273 -29.90 8.13 18.74
N ALA A 274 -28.84 7.42 19.10
CA ALA A 274 -27.47 7.82 18.76
C ALA A 274 -27.06 7.30 17.38
N THR A 275 -26.34 8.13 16.62
CA THR A 275 -25.86 7.82 15.27
C THR A 275 -24.59 8.62 14.95
N GLU A 276 -23.77 8.08 14.06
CA GLU A 276 -22.48 8.63 13.67
C GLU A 276 -22.46 8.77 12.13
N PRO A 277 -22.80 9.94 11.58
CA PRO A 277 -22.63 10.21 10.15
C PRO A 277 -21.15 10.22 9.76
N ASP A 278 -20.85 9.73 8.56
CA ASP A 278 -19.50 9.72 7.98
C ASP A 278 -18.92 11.14 7.84
N TRP A 279 -19.77 12.10 7.52
CA TRP A 279 -19.43 13.52 7.53
C TRP A 279 -20.60 14.38 7.98
N LEU A 280 -20.34 15.32 8.89
CA LEU A 280 -21.32 16.21 9.48
C LEU A 280 -20.88 17.66 9.33
N HIS A 281 -21.70 18.47 8.67
CA HIS A 281 -21.56 19.92 8.67
C HIS A 281 -22.60 20.52 9.62
N GLU A 282 -22.18 20.72 10.87
CA GLU A 282 -23.06 21.23 11.94
C GLU A 282 -23.65 22.61 11.64
N PRO A 283 -22.92 23.59 11.07
CA PRO A 283 -23.45 24.93 10.85
C PRO A 283 -24.71 24.96 9.99
N THR A 284 -24.81 24.06 9.01
CA THR A 284 -25.96 23.97 8.09
C THR A 284 -26.79 22.71 8.32
N LYS A 285 -26.51 21.96 9.39
CA LYS A 285 -27.15 20.69 9.72
C LYS A 285 -27.19 19.70 8.53
N VAL A 286 -26.08 19.48 7.83
CA VAL A 286 -26.01 18.47 6.76
C VAL A 286 -25.27 17.25 7.26
N ALA A 287 -25.90 16.08 7.14
CA ALA A 287 -25.32 14.80 7.53
C ALA A 287 -25.19 13.89 6.31
N VAL A 288 -23.97 13.42 6.03
CA VAL A 288 -23.68 12.51 4.91
C VAL A 288 -23.40 11.12 5.48
N TYR A 289 -24.08 10.12 4.92
CA TYR A 289 -23.88 8.71 5.21
C TYR A 289 -23.35 7.99 3.99
N LEU A 290 -22.25 7.25 4.16
CA LEU A 290 -21.67 6.38 3.16
C LEU A 290 -22.28 5.00 3.30
N ASP A 291 -23.09 4.64 2.31
CA ASP A 291 -23.69 3.32 2.25
C ASP A 291 -22.66 2.35 1.65
N GLY A 292 -21.99 1.62 2.54
CA GLY A 292 -21.14 0.50 2.20
C GLY A 292 -21.99 -0.73 1.94
N MET A 293 -22.67 -0.81 0.80
CA MET A 293 -23.26 -2.07 0.38
C MET A 293 -22.14 -3.09 0.09
N SER A 294 -21.79 -3.85 1.13
CA SER A 294 -21.04 -5.09 1.07
C SER A 294 -21.60 -5.95 -0.06
N ARG A 295 -20.74 -6.49 -0.92
CA ARG A 295 -21.12 -7.39 -2.02
C ARG A 295 -21.93 -8.58 -1.48
N GLY A 296 -23.25 -8.49 -1.61
CA GLY A 296 -24.21 -9.54 -1.30
C GLY A 296 -25.61 -9.00 -1.53
N LEU A 297 -26.25 -9.41 -2.64
CA LEU A 297 -27.68 -9.21 -2.82
C LEU A 297 -28.41 -9.78 -1.59
N HIS A 298 -29.23 -8.94 -0.95
CA HIS A 298 -29.82 -9.06 0.39
C HIS A 298 -28.96 -8.50 1.55
N GLY A 299 -28.88 -7.17 1.63
CA GLY A 299 -28.67 -6.53 2.94
C GLY A 299 -29.78 -6.97 3.89
N ASP A 300 -29.44 -7.25 5.15
CA ASP A 300 -30.41 -7.68 6.16
C ASP A 300 -31.56 -6.66 6.22
N PRO A 301 -32.81 -7.05 5.90
CA PRO A 301 -33.96 -6.16 5.90
C PRO A 301 -34.17 -5.41 7.22
N ASN A 302 -33.68 -5.97 8.33
CA ASN A 302 -33.76 -5.34 9.64
C ASN A 302 -32.72 -4.22 9.81
N VAL A 303 -31.52 -4.36 9.24
CA VAL A 303 -30.49 -3.32 9.24
C VAL A 303 -30.92 -2.15 8.36
N ALA A 304 -31.42 -2.42 7.15
CA ALA A 304 -31.93 -1.38 6.26
C ALA A 304 -33.12 -0.61 6.88
N ARG A 305 -34.03 -1.33 7.56
CA ARG A 305 -35.15 -0.70 8.28
C ARG A 305 -34.66 0.16 9.45
N LYS A 306 -33.67 -0.31 10.21
CA LYS A 306 -33.07 0.44 11.32
C LYS A 306 -32.38 1.71 10.83
N ASP A 307 -31.60 1.63 9.76
CA ASP A 307 -30.91 2.78 9.18
C ASP A 307 -31.90 3.80 8.62
N GLN A 308 -33.00 3.33 8.01
CA GLN A 308 -34.07 4.21 7.54
C GLN A 308 -34.74 4.96 8.70
N ILE A 309 -35.02 4.28 9.82
CA ILE A 309 -35.58 4.93 11.02
C ILE A 309 -34.62 5.97 11.59
N ILE A 310 -33.32 5.65 11.67
CA ILE A 310 -32.29 6.57 12.15
C ILE A 310 -32.24 7.83 11.26
N ARG A 311 -32.22 7.66 9.93
CA ARG A 311 -32.18 8.78 8.98
C ARG A 311 -33.41 9.67 9.09
N GLN A 312 -34.61 9.08 9.17
CA GLN A 312 -35.85 9.84 9.37
C GLN A 312 -35.87 10.60 10.69
N ALA A 313 -35.35 10.02 11.77
CA ALA A 313 -35.24 10.69 13.07
C ALA A 313 -34.33 11.93 12.99
N ILE A 314 -33.22 11.85 12.26
CA ILE A 314 -32.29 12.96 12.05
C ILE A 314 -32.92 14.07 11.18
N GLU A 315 -33.66 13.68 10.14
CA GLU A 315 -34.40 14.64 9.30
C GLU A 315 -35.45 15.42 10.10
N LEU A 316 -36.15 14.76 11.05
CA LEU A 316 -37.08 15.42 11.96
C LEU A 316 -36.40 16.45 12.87
N ASP A 317 -35.13 16.26 13.21
CA ASP A 317 -34.32 17.20 13.99
C ASP A 317 -33.76 18.37 13.16
N GLY A 318 -34.21 18.46 11.90
CA GLY A 318 -33.90 19.54 10.97
C GLY A 318 -32.56 19.39 10.26
N TYR A 319 -31.99 18.17 10.24
CA TYR A 319 -30.83 17.87 9.42
C TYR A 319 -31.24 17.47 8.01
N LYS A 320 -30.45 17.87 7.02
CA LYS A 320 -30.56 17.34 5.66
C LYS A 320 -29.65 16.12 5.53
N VAL A 321 -30.26 14.95 5.35
CA VAL A 321 -29.54 13.68 5.20
C VAL A 321 -29.22 13.42 3.73
N ILE A 322 -27.97 13.09 3.43
CA ILE A 322 -27.51 12.71 2.10
C ILE A 322 -26.88 11.33 2.20
N VAL A 323 -27.36 10.39 1.38
CA VAL A 323 -26.81 9.03 1.33
C VAL A 323 -25.99 8.89 0.05
N VAL A 324 -24.71 8.57 0.20
CA VAL A 324 -23.78 8.38 -0.91
C VAL A 324 -23.38 6.91 -0.95
N GLN A 325 -23.60 6.24 -2.08
CA GLN A 325 -23.17 4.86 -2.24
C GLN A 325 -21.65 4.83 -2.36
N SER A 326 -20.96 3.96 -1.61
CA SER A 326 -19.50 3.91 -1.63
C SER A 326 -18.92 3.69 -3.03
N ARG A 327 -19.62 2.93 -3.89
CA ARG A 327 -19.23 2.69 -5.29
C ARG A 327 -19.30 3.94 -6.18
N ASP A 328 -20.14 4.91 -5.81
CA ASP A 328 -20.33 6.13 -6.59
C ASP A 328 -19.12 7.06 -6.43
N LEU A 329 -18.30 6.86 -5.39
CA LEU A 329 -17.04 7.58 -5.18
C LEU A 329 -15.96 7.20 -6.21
N ASP A 330 -16.15 6.11 -6.97
CA ASP A 330 -15.28 5.66 -8.07
C ASP A 330 -15.66 6.22 -9.43
N ASN A 331 -16.87 6.76 -9.59
CA ASN A 331 -17.36 7.28 -10.85
C ASN A 331 -17.30 8.83 -10.86
N PRO A 332 -16.48 9.46 -11.72
CA PRO A 332 -16.34 10.91 -11.79
C PRO A 332 -17.67 11.68 -11.97
N GLU A 333 -18.61 11.15 -12.76
CA GLU A 333 -19.91 11.79 -12.97
C GLU A 333 -20.80 11.71 -11.73
N ALA A 334 -20.78 10.55 -11.06
CA ALA A 334 -21.54 10.35 -9.83
C ALA A 334 -20.96 11.21 -8.69
N VAL A 335 -19.63 11.28 -8.57
CA VAL A 335 -18.95 12.19 -7.62
C VAL A 335 -19.39 13.63 -7.81
N ARG A 336 -19.38 14.15 -9.05
CA ARG A 336 -19.83 15.52 -9.34
C ARG A 336 -21.28 15.74 -8.93
N HIS A 337 -22.17 14.80 -9.24
CA HIS A 337 -23.57 14.88 -8.84
C HIS A 337 -23.72 14.93 -7.30
N GLN A 338 -23.00 14.09 -6.57
CA GLN A 338 -23.06 14.04 -5.10
C GLN A 338 -22.48 15.31 -4.48
N LEU A 339 -21.33 15.80 -4.98
CA LEU A 339 -20.71 17.03 -4.50
C LEU A 339 -21.60 18.25 -4.76
N ARG A 340 -22.26 18.35 -5.93
CA ARG A 340 -23.27 19.39 -6.18
C ARG A 340 -24.44 19.29 -5.19
N GLY A 341 -24.90 18.09 -4.89
CA GLY A 341 -25.96 17.85 -3.90
C GLY A 341 -25.58 18.33 -2.49
N ILE A 342 -24.35 18.04 -2.07
CA ILE A 342 -23.78 18.48 -0.80
C ILE A 342 -23.60 20.01 -0.80
N ALA A 343 -23.01 20.59 -1.85
CA ALA A 343 -22.81 22.04 -1.99
C ALA A 343 -24.12 22.82 -1.89
N LYS A 344 -25.19 22.36 -2.55
CA LYS A 344 -26.54 22.95 -2.42
C LYS A 344 -27.10 22.78 -1.01
N ALA A 345 -26.87 21.63 -0.38
CA ALA A 345 -27.34 21.36 0.98
C ALA A 345 -26.69 22.27 2.03
N ILE A 346 -25.43 22.66 1.84
CA ILE A 346 -24.71 23.60 2.71
C ILE A 346 -24.89 25.08 2.30
N GLY A 347 -25.72 25.38 1.29
CA GLY A 347 -25.99 26.75 0.83
C GLY A 347 -24.84 27.40 0.04
N ARG A 348 -23.97 26.61 -0.60
CA ARG A 348 -22.86 27.05 -1.47
C ARG A 348 -23.20 26.84 -2.95
N ASP A 349 -24.19 27.58 -3.44
CA ASP A 349 -24.61 27.53 -4.85
C ASP A 349 -23.51 28.00 -5.81
N ASP A 350 -22.58 28.83 -5.33
CA ASP A 350 -21.38 29.25 -6.06
C ASP A 350 -20.51 28.05 -6.43
N LEU A 351 -20.29 27.11 -5.50
CA LEU A 351 -19.53 25.89 -5.76
C LEU A 351 -20.31 24.87 -6.58
N ALA A 352 -21.62 24.78 -6.36
CA ALA A 352 -22.50 23.83 -7.06
C ALA A 352 -22.60 24.10 -8.58
N ASN A 353 -22.39 25.35 -9.01
CA ASN A 353 -22.44 25.74 -10.42
C ASN A 353 -21.09 25.59 -11.15
N THR A 354 -19.99 25.44 -10.40
CA THR A 354 -18.62 25.27 -10.94
C THR A 354 -18.14 23.82 -11.00
N MET A 355 -18.76 22.93 -10.23
CA MET A 355 -18.62 21.47 -10.33
C MET A 355 -19.49 20.96 -11.47
#